data_AF-A0A940P2Z9-F1
#
_entry.id   AF-A0A940P2Z9-F1
#
_cell.length_a   1.000
_cell.length_b   1.000
_cell.length_c   1.000
_cell.angle_alpha   90.00
_cell.angle_beta   90.00
_cell.angle_gamma   90.00
#
_symmetry.space_group_name_H-M   'P 1'
#
loop_
_entity.id
_entity.type
_entity.pdbx_description
1 polymer ?
#
loop_
_entity_poly.entity_id
_entity_poly.type
_entity_poly.pdbx_seq_one_letter_code
_entity_poly.pdbx_strand_id
1 'polypeptide(L)'
;MRVLGLLAIILAAIVAAAYAISYFYDKFGSFTVRINKYDMVRQGLTLSETPDYDISNARLDANTVHDMTNISGKDLPANIDQINGSHNGESYIAYTFYLINSGDDTITYTGEMTIENVTNNVDEAIRVAVYKNGERTIYGKTKSDGGGMESDCDSVFSSSTVVMTTEHEDFAPRAKDKYTIVVWLEGNDPDCVDAIIGGTLKLGMDFRITEST
;
A
#
# COMPACT_ATOMS: atom_id res chain seq x y z
N MET A 1 39.64 -33.70 9.41
CA MET A 1 38.40 -33.77 10.22
C MET A 1 38.03 -32.47 10.91
N ARG A 2 38.93 -31.77 11.63
CA ARG A 2 38.60 -30.50 12.32
C ARG A 2 38.17 -29.35 11.39
N VAL A 3 38.84 -29.18 10.25
CA VAL A 3 38.51 -28.14 9.25
C VAL A 3 37.15 -28.39 8.59
N LEU A 4 36.85 -29.66 8.27
CA LEU A 4 35.55 -30.07 7.70
C LEU A 4 34.38 -29.82 8.68
N GLY A 5 34.57 -30.09 9.97
CA GLY A 5 33.57 -29.76 10.99
C GLY A 5 33.32 -28.26 11.13
N LEU A 6 34.38 -27.45 11.04
CA LEU A 6 34.28 -25.97 11.10
C LEU A 6 33.56 -25.40 9.87
N LEU A 7 33.86 -25.93 8.68
CA LEU A 7 33.15 -25.57 7.44
C LEU A 7 31.67 -25.95 7.48
N ALA A 8 31.33 -27.11 8.05
CA ALA A 8 29.94 -27.54 8.21
C ALA A 8 29.15 -26.63 9.18
N ILE A 9 29.78 -26.19 10.28
CA ILE A 9 29.17 -25.23 11.22
C ILE A 9 28.95 -23.87 10.54
N ILE A 10 29.92 -23.38 9.76
CA ILE A 10 29.78 -22.12 9.02
C ILE A 10 28.66 -22.23 7.98
N LEU A 11 28.58 -23.33 7.23
CA LEU A 11 27.51 -23.55 6.27
C LEU A 11 26.14 -23.59 6.95
N ALA A 12 26.01 -24.28 8.08
CA ALA A 12 24.76 -24.34 8.84
C ALA A 12 24.36 -22.95 9.37
N ALA A 13 25.33 -22.13 9.82
CA ALA A 13 25.08 -20.76 10.25
C ALA A 13 24.62 -19.86 9.09
N ILE A 14 25.20 -20.00 7.90
CA ILE A 14 24.79 -19.26 6.70
C ILE A 14 23.36 -19.63 6.30
N VAL A 15 23.03 -20.93 6.28
CA VAL A 15 21.67 -21.40 5.96
C VAL A 15 20.66 -20.91 7.00
N ALA A 16 21.00 -20.95 8.29
CA ALA A 16 20.14 -20.44 9.35
C ALA A 16 19.93 -18.92 9.24
N ALA A 17 20.97 -18.15 8.91
CA ALA A 17 20.88 -16.71 8.68
C ALA A 17 20.01 -16.40 7.45
N ALA A 18 20.20 -17.12 6.34
CA ALA A 18 19.38 -16.97 5.13
C ALA A 18 17.90 -17.30 5.40
N TYR A 19 17.63 -18.38 6.14
CA TYR A 19 16.28 -18.74 6.56
C TYR A 19 15.64 -17.68 7.46
N ALA A 20 16.40 -17.15 8.43
CA ALA A 20 15.92 -16.07 9.29
C ALA A 20 15.58 -14.81 8.47
N ILE A 21 16.46 -14.40 7.55
CA ILE A 21 16.22 -13.26 6.66
C ILE A 21 14.95 -13.48 5.83
N SER A 22 14.81 -14.65 5.18
CA SER A 22 13.61 -14.99 4.40
C SER A 22 12.34 -14.94 5.25
N TYR A 23 12.38 -15.55 6.44
CA TYR A 23 11.23 -15.57 7.36
C TYR A 23 10.82 -14.17 7.83
N PHE A 24 11.76 -13.24 8.00
CA PHE A 24 11.44 -11.84 8.32
C PHE A 24 11.00 -11.05 7.09
N TYR A 25 11.47 -11.41 5.89
CA TYR A 25 11.05 -10.76 4.64
C TYR A 25 9.55 -10.97 4.39
N ASP A 26 9.04 -12.18 4.65
CA ASP A 26 7.62 -12.53 4.49
C ASP A 26 6.68 -11.82 5.49
N LYS A 27 7.24 -11.20 6.55
CA LYS A 27 6.46 -10.50 7.59
C LYS A 27 6.25 -9.01 7.34
N PHE A 28 6.86 -8.44 6.32
CA PHE A 28 6.56 -7.07 5.94
C PHE A 28 5.30 -7.07 5.09
N GLY A 29 4.22 -6.44 5.59
CA GLY A 29 2.92 -6.39 4.92
C GLY A 29 3.02 -5.88 3.48
N SER A 30 2.11 -6.35 2.61
CA SER A 30 2.03 -5.96 1.20
C SER A 30 1.66 -4.48 1.00
N PHE A 31 1.01 -3.89 2.00
CA PHE A 31 0.70 -2.46 2.06
C PHE A 31 0.94 -1.90 3.47
N THR A 32 1.67 -0.79 3.57
CA THR A 32 1.94 -0.11 4.84
C THR A 32 1.47 1.34 4.76
N VAL A 33 0.80 1.82 5.81
CA VAL A 33 0.44 3.24 5.99
C VAL A 33 1.27 3.85 7.12
N ARG A 34 1.80 5.06 6.94
CA ARG A 34 2.67 5.74 7.90
C ARG A 34 2.35 7.22 8.04
N ILE A 35 2.66 7.75 9.21
CA ILE A 35 2.66 9.19 9.50
C ILE A 35 4.08 9.62 9.86
N ASN A 36 4.50 10.80 9.38
CA ASN A 36 5.79 11.37 9.74
C ASN A 36 5.84 11.79 11.22
N LYS A 37 6.87 11.38 11.96
CA LYS A 37 6.97 11.45 13.43
C LYS A 37 7.20 12.85 14.01
N TYR A 38 7.45 13.86 13.19
CA TYR A 38 7.73 15.22 13.67
C TYR A 38 6.48 15.97 14.18
N ASP A 39 5.30 15.37 14.00
CA ASP A 39 3.99 15.98 14.18
C ASP A 39 3.26 15.45 15.43
N MET A 40 3.89 15.39 16.62
CA MET A 40 3.29 14.69 17.79
C MET A 40 3.19 15.48 19.10
N VAL A 41 3.48 16.79 19.14
CA VAL A 41 3.45 17.55 20.43
C VAL A 41 2.23 18.46 20.57
N ARG A 42 1.59 18.91 19.48
CA ARG A 42 0.35 19.74 19.47
C ARG A 42 -0.51 19.52 18.22
N GLN A 43 0.15 19.45 17.08
CA GLN A 43 -0.38 18.86 15.86
C GLN A 43 -0.21 17.34 15.97
N GLY A 44 -1.15 16.55 15.44
CA GLY A 44 -1.14 15.11 15.61
C GLY A 44 -2.03 14.40 14.62
N LEU A 45 -1.47 13.86 13.56
CA LEU A 45 -2.17 12.85 12.77
C LEU A 45 -2.12 11.50 13.50
N THR A 46 -3.19 10.74 13.43
CA THR A 46 -3.21 9.33 13.85
C THR A 46 -3.92 8.48 12.81
N LEU A 47 -3.52 7.22 12.74
CA LEU A 47 -4.17 6.19 11.94
C LEU A 47 -5.08 5.33 12.83
N SER A 48 -6.17 4.83 12.25
CA SER A 48 -7.03 3.82 12.87
C SER A 48 -7.65 2.94 11.78
N GLU A 49 -7.87 1.66 12.06
CA GLU A 49 -8.65 0.78 11.17
C GLU A 49 -10.17 0.98 11.37
N THR A 50 -10.58 1.54 12.50
CA THR A 50 -11.97 1.84 12.84
C THR A 50 -12.21 3.34 12.90
N PRO A 51 -13.45 3.80 12.68
CA PRO A 51 -13.78 5.21 12.82
C PRO A 51 -13.57 5.68 14.27
N ASP A 52 -13.81 4.82 15.24
CA ASP A 52 -13.48 5.05 16.63
C ASP A 52 -11.99 4.81 16.84
N TYR A 53 -11.33 5.67 17.62
CA TYR A 53 -9.91 5.56 17.94
C TYR A 53 -9.69 5.87 19.42
N ASP A 54 -9.10 4.92 20.13
CA ASP A 54 -8.75 5.08 21.55
C ASP A 54 -7.23 5.22 21.74
N ILE A 55 -6.45 4.90 20.71
CA ILE A 55 -4.99 4.81 20.75
C ILE A 55 -4.41 5.50 19.51
N SER A 56 -3.37 6.29 19.73
CA SER A 56 -2.62 6.91 18.64
C SER A 56 -1.72 5.86 17.95
N ASN A 57 -1.88 5.70 16.64
CA ASN A 57 -1.05 4.83 15.82
C ASN A 57 -0.41 5.63 14.67
N ALA A 58 0.92 5.58 14.58
CA ALA A 58 1.66 6.22 13.49
C ALA A 58 1.93 5.29 12.29
N ARG A 59 1.59 4.00 12.42
CA ARG A 59 1.81 2.99 11.40
C ARG A 59 0.70 1.95 11.43
N LEU A 60 0.24 1.56 10.24
CA LEU A 60 -0.63 0.42 10.02
C LEU A 60 -0.02 -0.49 8.96
N ASP A 61 -0.23 -1.80 9.09
CA ASP A 61 0.26 -2.81 8.17
C ASP A 61 -0.92 -3.70 7.75
N ALA A 62 -1.20 -3.74 6.45
CA ALA A 62 -2.22 -4.63 5.90
C ALA A 62 -1.70 -6.08 5.85
N ASN A 63 -2.63 -7.04 5.92
CA ASN A 63 -2.29 -8.44 5.75
C ASN A 63 -1.77 -8.72 4.34
N THR A 64 -0.73 -9.53 4.24
CA THR A 64 -0.20 -10.02 2.96
C THR A 64 -1.18 -11.01 2.32
N VAL A 65 -1.26 -10.98 0.99
CA VAL A 65 -1.95 -11.99 0.18
C VAL A 65 -0.91 -12.71 -0.65
N HIS A 66 -1.04 -14.03 -0.75
CA HIS A 66 -0.14 -14.88 -1.53
C HIS A 66 -0.90 -15.49 -2.71
N ASP A 67 -0.18 -15.87 -3.76
CA ASP A 67 -0.70 -16.64 -4.89
C ASP A 67 -1.94 -16.02 -5.56
N MET A 68 -1.98 -14.67 -5.66
CA MET A 68 -3.04 -13.94 -6.35
C MET A 68 -3.07 -14.30 -7.84
N THR A 69 -4.26 -14.52 -8.39
CA THR A 69 -4.47 -14.59 -9.84
C THR A 69 -4.98 -13.26 -10.38
N ASN A 70 -4.95 -13.08 -11.70
CA ASN A 70 -5.49 -11.89 -12.36
C ASN A 70 -7.02 -11.92 -12.34
N ILE A 71 -7.63 -10.75 -12.16
CA ILE A 71 -9.09 -10.54 -12.18
C ILE A 71 -9.43 -9.31 -13.00
N SER A 72 -10.71 -9.07 -13.24
CA SER A 72 -11.16 -7.73 -13.67
C SER A 72 -11.54 -6.90 -12.46
N GLY A 73 -11.32 -5.58 -12.53
CA GLY A 73 -11.89 -4.64 -11.55
C GLY A 73 -13.41 -4.73 -11.38
N LYS A 74 -14.11 -5.34 -12.35
CA LYS A 74 -15.56 -5.64 -12.28
C LYS A 74 -15.91 -6.81 -11.35
N ASP A 75 -14.94 -7.65 -11.03
CA ASP A 75 -15.10 -8.81 -10.14
C ASP A 75 -14.96 -8.40 -8.65
N LEU A 76 -14.55 -7.15 -8.38
CA LEU A 76 -14.44 -6.63 -7.02
C LEU A 76 -15.81 -6.50 -6.35
N PRO A 77 -15.94 -6.85 -5.06
CA PRO A 77 -17.19 -6.69 -4.32
C PRO A 77 -17.67 -5.24 -4.28
N ALA A 78 -18.97 -5.03 -4.46
CA ALA A 78 -19.57 -3.69 -4.44
C ALA A 78 -19.45 -2.97 -3.09
N ASN A 79 -19.24 -3.71 -2.00
CA ASN A 79 -19.11 -3.18 -0.64
C ASN A 79 -17.65 -3.05 -0.18
N ILE A 80 -16.68 -3.10 -1.09
CA ILE A 80 -15.26 -3.11 -0.74
C ILE A 80 -14.84 -1.88 0.08
N ASP A 81 -15.44 -0.71 -0.17
CA ASP A 81 -15.16 0.51 0.59
C ASP A 81 -15.91 0.60 1.93
N GLN A 82 -16.70 -0.41 2.31
CA GLN A 82 -17.57 -0.38 3.49
C GLN A 82 -17.02 -1.22 4.65
N ILE A 83 -15.94 -1.96 4.43
CA ILE A 83 -15.34 -2.85 5.43
C ILE A 83 -14.10 -2.17 6.00
N ASN A 84 -13.99 -2.14 7.33
CA ASN A 84 -12.86 -1.56 8.06
C ASN A 84 -11.66 -2.53 8.11
N GLY A 85 -10.44 -1.99 8.22
CA GLY A 85 -9.21 -2.78 8.33
C GLY A 85 -8.93 -3.62 7.08
N SER A 86 -8.23 -4.75 7.25
CA SER A 86 -7.90 -5.67 6.16
C SER A 86 -9.07 -6.58 5.82
N HIS A 87 -9.41 -6.63 4.54
CA HIS A 87 -10.52 -7.41 3.98
C HIS A 87 -10.21 -7.86 2.55
N ASN A 88 -8.98 -8.37 2.40
CA ASN A 88 -8.49 -8.94 1.15
C ASN A 88 -9.41 -10.05 0.62
N GLY A 89 -9.49 -10.17 -0.70
CA GLY A 89 -10.04 -11.36 -1.35
C GLY A 89 -8.94 -12.34 -1.72
N GLU A 90 -9.30 -13.39 -2.46
CA GLU A 90 -8.32 -14.36 -2.96
C GLU A 90 -7.36 -13.75 -4.00
N SER A 91 -7.78 -12.70 -4.71
CA SER A 91 -7.03 -12.12 -5.84
C SER A 91 -7.02 -10.60 -5.86
N TYR A 92 -7.28 -9.98 -4.70
CA TYR A 92 -7.08 -8.55 -4.49
C TYR A 92 -6.70 -8.27 -3.04
N ILE A 93 -5.92 -7.22 -2.83
CA ILE A 93 -5.66 -6.62 -1.53
C ILE A 93 -6.69 -5.53 -1.31
N ALA A 94 -7.29 -5.46 -0.12
CA ALA A 94 -8.18 -4.37 0.25
C ALA A 94 -7.99 -3.98 1.71
N TYR A 95 -7.77 -2.68 1.92
CA TYR A 95 -7.44 -2.14 3.22
C TYR A 95 -8.10 -0.79 3.46
N THR A 96 -8.95 -0.72 4.49
CA THR A 96 -9.62 0.50 4.90
C THR A 96 -9.07 1.03 6.20
N PHE A 97 -8.72 2.30 6.22
CA PHE A 97 -8.23 2.99 7.40
C PHE A 97 -8.72 4.44 7.44
N TYR A 98 -8.52 5.08 8.57
CA TYR A 98 -8.90 6.45 8.84
C TYR A 98 -7.64 7.22 9.20
N LEU A 99 -7.41 8.32 8.48
CA LEU A 99 -6.48 9.36 8.88
C LEU A 99 -7.27 10.38 9.69
N ILE A 100 -6.79 10.68 10.90
CA ILE A 100 -7.53 11.48 11.87
C ILE A 100 -6.63 12.59 12.38
N ASN A 101 -7.16 13.82 12.43
CA ASN A 101 -6.52 14.88 13.18
C ASN A 101 -6.83 14.69 14.67
N SER A 102 -5.88 14.09 15.39
CA SER A 102 -5.93 13.90 16.84
C SER A 102 -5.36 15.08 17.63
N GLY A 103 -4.81 16.10 16.96
CA GLY A 103 -4.32 17.32 17.58
C GLY A 103 -5.43 18.33 17.87
N ASP A 104 -5.03 19.47 18.43
CA ASP A 104 -5.95 20.58 18.80
C ASP A 104 -6.04 21.67 17.73
N ASP A 105 -5.13 21.67 16.76
CA ASP A 105 -5.04 22.68 15.71
C ASP A 105 -5.61 22.16 14.39
N THR A 106 -6.20 23.05 13.60
CA THR A 106 -6.49 22.79 12.18
C THR A 106 -5.18 22.73 11.39
N ILE A 107 -5.03 21.75 10.52
CA ILE A 107 -3.79 21.48 9.78
C ILE A 107 -4.08 21.26 8.30
N THR A 108 -3.05 21.38 7.47
CA THR A 108 -3.05 20.79 6.12
C THR A 108 -2.20 19.52 6.16
N TYR A 109 -2.65 18.47 5.48
CA TYR A 109 -1.81 17.28 5.28
C TYR A 109 -1.68 16.93 3.80
N THR A 110 -0.55 16.32 3.46
CA THR A 110 -0.35 15.64 2.17
C THR A 110 -0.16 14.15 2.39
N GLY A 111 -0.69 13.35 1.47
CA GLY A 111 -0.50 11.90 1.39
C GLY A 111 0.19 11.54 0.08
N GLU A 112 1.09 10.57 0.12
CA GLU A 112 1.82 10.06 -1.05
C GLU A 112 1.82 8.54 -1.03
N MET A 113 1.31 7.92 -2.09
CA MET A 113 1.34 6.46 -2.25
C MET A 113 2.45 6.05 -3.22
N THR A 114 3.29 5.11 -2.79
CA THR A 114 4.50 4.69 -3.50
C THR A 114 4.60 3.18 -3.67
N ILE A 115 5.31 2.77 -4.72
CA ILE A 115 5.78 1.39 -4.92
C ILE A 115 7.12 1.27 -4.21
N GLU A 116 7.15 0.55 -3.09
CA GLU A 116 8.35 0.35 -2.28
C GLU A 116 9.23 -0.76 -2.84
N ASN A 117 8.60 -1.80 -3.39
CA ASN A 117 9.28 -2.92 -4.00
C ASN A 117 8.41 -3.51 -5.11
N VAL A 118 9.06 -3.86 -6.20
CA VAL A 118 8.44 -4.62 -7.28
C VAL A 118 9.43 -5.62 -7.86
N THR A 119 8.94 -6.80 -8.21
CA THR A 119 9.69 -7.82 -8.95
C THR A 119 8.87 -8.33 -10.14
N ASN A 120 9.58 -8.85 -11.14
CA ASN A 120 9.01 -9.32 -12.41
C ASN A 120 8.07 -8.32 -13.11
N ASN A 121 8.22 -7.02 -12.85
CA ASN A 121 7.43 -5.95 -13.44
C ASN A 121 5.91 -6.15 -13.28
N VAL A 122 5.47 -6.76 -12.17
CA VAL A 122 4.04 -6.98 -11.92
C VAL A 122 3.25 -5.66 -11.86
N ASP A 123 3.93 -4.55 -11.55
CA ASP A 123 3.37 -3.20 -11.53
C ASP A 123 3.01 -2.64 -12.90
N GLU A 124 3.37 -3.29 -14.01
CA GLU A 124 2.88 -2.95 -15.35
C GLU A 124 1.38 -3.26 -15.50
N ALA A 125 0.89 -4.33 -14.88
CA ALA A 125 -0.47 -4.82 -15.05
C ALA A 125 -1.36 -4.64 -13.80
N ILE A 126 -0.87 -4.00 -12.74
CA ILE A 126 -1.70 -3.72 -11.57
C ILE A 126 -2.66 -2.56 -11.80
N ARG A 127 -3.71 -2.55 -11.00
CA ARG A 127 -4.53 -1.37 -10.74
C ARG A 127 -4.55 -1.09 -9.26
N VAL A 128 -4.61 0.20 -8.93
CA VAL A 128 -4.76 0.68 -7.56
C VAL A 128 -5.99 1.58 -7.52
N ALA A 129 -7.08 1.11 -6.91
CA ALA A 129 -8.22 1.97 -6.61
C ALA A 129 -8.03 2.61 -5.24
N VAL A 130 -8.10 3.94 -5.19
CA VAL A 130 -8.11 4.71 -3.96
C VAL A 130 -9.51 5.29 -3.78
N TYR A 131 -10.15 4.91 -2.68
CA TYR A 131 -11.37 5.55 -2.22
C TYR A 131 -10.97 6.57 -1.14
N LYS A 132 -11.30 7.85 -1.32
CA LYS A 132 -11.18 8.88 -0.29
C LYS A 132 -12.59 9.38 0.03
N ASN A 133 -13.05 9.15 1.25
CA ASN A 133 -14.39 9.53 1.71
C ASN A 133 -15.52 9.05 0.78
N GLY A 134 -15.36 7.87 0.18
CA GLY A 134 -16.33 7.25 -0.73
C GLY A 134 -16.19 7.67 -2.20
N GLU A 135 -15.34 8.64 -2.52
CA GLU A 135 -15.00 8.97 -3.90
C GLU A 135 -13.85 8.09 -4.38
N ARG A 136 -14.06 7.40 -5.52
CA ARG A 136 -13.13 6.41 -6.05
C ARG A 136 -12.37 6.95 -7.26
N THR A 137 -11.06 6.69 -7.28
CA THR A 137 -10.19 6.88 -8.45
C THR A 137 -9.35 5.62 -8.69
N ILE A 138 -9.36 5.10 -9.91
CA ILE A 138 -8.53 3.96 -10.34
C ILE A 138 -7.26 4.46 -11.04
N TYR A 139 -6.12 4.01 -10.53
CA TYR A 139 -4.79 4.32 -11.06
C TYR A 139 -4.17 3.09 -11.70
N GLY A 140 -3.46 3.28 -12.81
CA GLY A 140 -2.60 2.28 -13.45
C GLY A 140 -1.38 2.95 -14.09
N LYS A 141 -0.40 2.16 -14.54
CA LYS A 141 0.70 2.73 -15.32
C LYS A 141 0.22 3.23 -16.68
N THR A 142 1.01 4.13 -17.27
CA THR A 142 0.90 4.44 -18.69
C THR A 142 1.17 3.16 -19.48
N LYS A 143 0.38 2.92 -20.53
CA LYS A 143 0.57 1.81 -21.46
C LYS A 143 2.02 1.66 -21.89
N SER A 144 2.48 0.42 -22.03
CA SER A 144 3.83 0.11 -22.52
C SER A 144 4.13 0.68 -23.92
N ASP A 145 3.10 0.91 -24.75
CA ASP A 145 3.21 1.55 -26.06
C ASP A 145 3.27 3.10 -26.02
N GLY A 146 3.15 3.70 -24.83
CA GLY A 146 3.13 5.15 -24.63
C GLY A 146 1.79 5.81 -24.98
N GLY A 147 0.74 5.04 -25.27
CA GLY A 147 -0.59 5.49 -25.69
C GLY A 147 -1.42 6.18 -24.60
N GLY A 148 -0.85 6.48 -23.43
CA GLY A 148 -1.53 7.11 -22.31
C GLY A 148 -2.08 6.10 -21.31
N MET A 149 -3.21 6.44 -20.69
CA MET A 149 -3.83 5.61 -19.65
C MET A 149 -4.56 4.40 -20.22
N GLU A 150 -4.66 3.35 -19.41
CA GLU A 150 -5.55 2.22 -19.69
C GLU A 150 -7.03 2.61 -19.60
N SER A 151 -7.88 1.94 -20.38
CA SER A 151 -9.29 2.34 -20.55
C SER A 151 -10.16 2.16 -19.30
N ASP A 152 -9.69 1.33 -18.38
CA ASP A 152 -10.30 1.04 -17.08
C ASP A 152 -9.70 1.89 -15.94
N CYS A 153 -8.77 2.79 -16.25
CA CYS A 153 -8.19 3.75 -15.31
C CYS A 153 -8.82 5.13 -15.43
N ASP A 154 -8.88 5.83 -14.30
CA ASP A 154 -9.25 7.25 -14.21
C ASP A 154 -8.01 8.16 -14.30
N SER A 155 -6.84 7.64 -13.91
CA SER A 155 -5.56 8.37 -13.95
C SER A 155 -4.37 7.44 -14.16
N VAL A 156 -3.28 7.98 -14.71
CA VAL A 156 -1.97 7.31 -14.70
C VAL A 156 -1.28 7.46 -13.35
N PHE A 157 -0.33 6.57 -13.05
CA PHE A 157 0.63 6.77 -11.97
C PHE A 157 1.38 8.09 -12.16
N SER A 158 1.64 8.79 -11.06
CA SER A 158 2.36 10.07 -11.07
C SER A 158 3.80 9.90 -11.55
N SER A 159 4.43 8.75 -11.29
CA SER A 159 5.74 8.38 -11.81
C SER A 159 5.92 6.85 -11.82
N SER A 160 7.12 6.36 -12.13
CA SER A 160 7.45 4.93 -12.06
C SER A 160 7.34 4.33 -10.66
N THR A 161 7.41 5.15 -9.60
CA THR A 161 7.37 4.69 -8.20
C THR A 161 6.32 5.39 -7.36
N VAL A 162 5.64 6.40 -7.89
CA VAL A 162 4.58 7.15 -7.18
C VAL A 162 3.26 6.89 -7.88
N VAL A 163 2.33 6.26 -7.16
CA VAL A 163 0.99 5.97 -7.66
C VAL A 163 0.20 7.28 -7.71
N MET A 164 0.04 7.94 -6.57
CA MET A 164 -0.76 9.16 -6.42
C MET A 164 -0.29 10.01 -5.25
N THR A 165 -0.67 11.28 -5.30
CA THR A 165 -0.61 12.22 -4.17
C THR A 165 -2.02 12.72 -3.85
N THR A 166 -2.25 13.08 -2.59
CA THR A 166 -3.49 13.71 -2.13
C THR A 166 -3.16 14.81 -1.13
N GLU A 167 -4.06 15.78 -1.01
CA GLU A 167 -3.97 16.87 -0.06
C GLU A 167 -5.34 17.10 0.58
N HIS A 168 -5.34 17.64 1.79
CA HIS A 168 -6.53 18.17 2.44
C HIS A 168 -6.11 19.37 3.30
N GLU A 169 -6.56 20.55 2.89
CA GLU A 169 -6.42 21.79 3.65
C GLU A 169 -7.51 21.90 4.72
N ASP A 170 -7.29 22.74 5.74
CA ASP A 170 -8.28 23.01 6.78
C ASP A 170 -8.81 21.74 7.50
N PHE A 171 -7.97 20.73 7.65
CA PHE A 171 -8.32 19.47 8.30
C PHE A 171 -8.49 19.67 9.81
N ALA A 172 -9.71 19.95 10.22
CA ALA A 172 -10.06 20.39 11.58
C ALA A 172 -9.77 19.32 12.65
N PRO A 173 -9.60 19.72 13.92
CA PRO A 173 -9.48 18.78 15.04
C PRO A 173 -10.61 17.75 15.06
N ARG A 174 -10.26 16.48 15.25
CA ARG A 174 -11.15 15.30 15.21
C ARG A 174 -11.80 15.00 13.86
N ALA A 175 -11.51 15.77 12.81
CA ALA A 175 -11.90 15.40 11.46
C ALA A 175 -11.21 14.10 11.05
N LYS A 176 -11.85 13.37 10.14
CA LYS A 176 -11.42 12.05 9.69
C LYS A 176 -11.58 11.99 8.18
N ASP A 177 -10.53 11.52 7.53
CA ASP A 177 -10.61 11.06 6.15
C ASP A 177 -10.51 9.55 6.13
N LYS A 178 -11.50 8.93 5.50
CA LYS A 178 -11.56 7.49 5.27
C LYS A 178 -10.85 7.18 3.96
N TYR A 179 -9.90 6.25 4.01
CA TYR A 179 -9.25 5.68 2.84
C TYR A 179 -9.59 4.21 2.71
N THR A 180 -9.93 3.76 1.50
CA THR A 180 -9.90 2.34 1.14
C THR A 180 -8.96 2.17 -0.04
N ILE A 181 -7.94 1.34 0.13
CA ILE A 181 -6.97 1.04 -0.92
C ILE A 181 -7.24 -0.37 -1.41
N VAL A 182 -7.47 -0.51 -2.71
CA VAL A 182 -7.70 -1.80 -3.37
C VAL A 182 -6.66 -2.00 -4.46
N VAL A 183 -6.01 -3.15 -4.46
CA VAL A 183 -4.96 -3.48 -5.42
C VAL A 183 -5.26 -4.85 -6.01
N TRP A 184 -5.24 -4.94 -7.34
CA TRP A 184 -5.41 -6.20 -8.05
C TRP A 184 -4.55 -6.23 -9.30
N LEU A 185 -4.32 -7.43 -9.82
CA LEU A 185 -3.70 -7.65 -11.11
C LEU A 185 -4.81 -7.67 -12.18
N GLU A 186 -4.83 -6.70 -13.09
CA GLU A 186 -5.89 -6.56 -14.09
C GLU A 186 -5.65 -7.52 -15.26
N GLY A 187 -6.50 -8.54 -15.37
CA GLY A 187 -6.37 -9.58 -16.37
C GLY A 187 -6.66 -9.15 -17.80
N ASN A 188 -7.33 -8.01 -17.99
CA ASN A 188 -7.57 -7.45 -19.33
C ASN A 188 -6.44 -6.54 -19.80
N ASP A 189 -5.46 -6.26 -18.95
CA ASP A 189 -4.30 -5.46 -19.30
C ASP A 189 -3.41 -6.22 -20.31
N PRO A 190 -3.04 -5.62 -21.46
CA PRO A 190 -2.14 -6.26 -22.43
C PRO A 190 -0.78 -6.66 -21.86
N ASP A 191 -0.31 -5.96 -20.82
CA ASP A 191 0.94 -6.25 -20.12
C ASP A 191 0.75 -7.32 -19.02
N CYS A 192 -0.46 -7.85 -18.81
CA CYS A 192 -0.74 -9.01 -17.97
C CYS A 192 -0.31 -10.32 -18.66
N VAL A 193 1.00 -10.53 -18.78
CA VAL A 193 1.62 -11.65 -19.49
C VAL A 193 2.34 -12.63 -18.55
N ASP A 194 2.60 -13.86 -19.00
CA ASP A 194 3.27 -14.90 -18.20
C ASP A 194 4.61 -14.48 -17.58
N ALA A 195 5.29 -13.48 -18.15
CA ALA A 195 6.57 -12.97 -17.65
C ALA A 195 6.46 -12.33 -16.25
N ILE A 196 5.27 -11.89 -15.83
CA ILE A 196 5.06 -11.27 -14.51
C ILE A 196 4.68 -12.29 -13.43
N ILE A 197 4.48 -13.56 -13.79
CA ILE A 197 4.13 -14.63 -12.85
C ILE A 197 5.23 -14.77 -11.78
N GLY A 198 4.80 -14.95 -10.53
CA GLY A 198 5.70 -15.01 -9.38
C GLY A 198 6.31 -13.67 -8.97
N GLY A 199 5.90 -12.57 -9.61
CA GLY A 199 6.24 -11.22 -9.20
C GLY A 199 5.63 -10.86 -7.85
N THR A 200 6.27 -9.90 -7.18
CA THR A 200 5.88 -9.39 -5.87
C THR A 200 5.71 -7.90 -5.95
N LEU A 201 4.74 -7.37 -5.22
CA LEU A 201 4.49 -5.95 -5.10
C LEU A 201 4.41 -5.56 -3.62
N LYS A 202 5.05 -4.45 -3.27
CA LYS A 202 4.89 -3.80 -1.98
C LYS A 202 4.59 -2.32 -2.18
N LEU A 203 3.51 -1.85 -1.55
CA LEU A 203 3.07 -0.47 -1.60
C LEU A 203 3.19 0.21 -0.23
N GLY A 204 3.43 1.51 -0.24
CA GLY A 204 3.44 2.35 0.94
C GLY A 204 2.52 3.55 0.75
N MET A 205 1.93 4.05 1.83
CA MET A 205 1.27 5.35 1.85
C MET A 205 1.76 6.16 3.04
N ASP A 206 2.34 7.32 2.76
CA ASP A 206 2.93 8.20 3.76
C ASP A 206 2.13 9.50 3.86
N PHE A 207 1.75 9.86 5.08
CA PHE A 207 1.10 11.14 5.39
C PHE A 207 2.03 12.05 6.18
N ARG A 208 1.99 13.34 5.86
CA ARG A 208 2.78 14.39 6.51
C ARG A 208 1.93 15.65 6.67
N ILE A 209 2.08 16.33 7.80
CA ILE A 209 1.55 17.69 7.94
C ILE A 209 2.40 18.63 7.10
N THR A 210 1.75 19.56 6.42
CA THR A 210 2.39 20.63 5.66
C THR A 210 1.87 21.96 6.16
N GLU A 211 2.77 22.92 6.38
CA GLU A 211 2.35 24.27 6.76
C GLU A 211 1.62 24.92 5.59
N SER A 212 0.42 25.46 5.84
CA SER A 212 -0.26 26.37 4.92
C SER A 212 0.66 27.59 4.75
N THR A 213 1.03 27.94 3.52
CA THR A 213 1.89 29.11 3.26
C THR A 213 1.10 30.40 3.33
#